data_AF-A0A9E4UUC3-F1
#
_entry.id   AF-A0A9E4UUC3-F1
#
_cell.length_a   1.000
_cell.length_b   1.000
_cell.length_c   1.000
_cell.angle_alpha   90.00
_cell.angle_beta   90.00
_cell.angle_gamma   90.00
#
_symmetry.space_group_name_H-M   'P 1'
#
loop_
_entity.id
_entity.type
_entity.pdbx_description
1 polymer ?
#
loop_
_entity_poly.entity_id
_entity_poly.type
_entity_poly.pdbx_seq_one_letter_code
_entity_poly.pdbx_strand_id
1 'polypeptide(L)'
;TSLDGPNLVPIKMDVNGRNSGFSIDGVLEAKFTPLINPVTGDENEVHIVFPNGGLIWNDGDSAKTSVMKVDHGDIKFDHTGQNAIFAPVDWTNQ
;
A
#
# COMPACT_ATOMS: atom_id res chain seq x y z
N THR A 1 -16.39 -5.99 25.44
CA THR A 1 -15.61 -5.53 24.26
C THR A 1 -15.28 -4.08 24.47
N SER A 2 -13.99 -3.73 24.58
CA SER A 2 -13.55 -2.34 24.65
C SER A 2 -13.39 -1.79 23.24
N LEU A 3 -13.88 -0.58 23.01
CA LEU A 3 -13.61 0.19 21.80
C LEU A 3 -12.30 0.94 22.02
N ASP A 4 -11.36 0.84 21.08
CA ASP A 4 -10.20 1.73 21.01
C ASP A 4 -10.50 2.86 20.01
N GLY A 5 -10.40 4.11 20.48
CA GLY A 5 -10.51 5.31 19.65
C GLY A 5 -11.89 6.00 19.58
N PRO A 6 -11.99 7.08 18.77
CA PRO A 6 -11.05 7.49 17.71
C PRO A 6 -9.71 8.05 18.23
N ASN A 7 -8.63 7.66 17.57
CA ASN A 7 -7.26 8.10 17.89
C ASN A 7 -6.79 9.13 16.86
N LEU A 8 -6.56 10.38 17.29
CA LEU A 8 -5.99 11.42 16.42
C LEU A 8 -4.46 11.38 16.51
N VAL A 9 -3.84 10.74 15.51
CA VAL A 9 -2.39 10.52 15.44
C VAL A 9 -1.85 10.88 14.06
N PRO A 10 -0.61 11.36 13.95
CA PRO A 10 -0.01 11.70 12.66
C PRO A 10 0.21 10.45 11.81
N ILE A 11 -0.13 10.56 10.53
CA ILE A 11 0.23 9.57 9.52
C ILE A 11 1.43 10.13 8.74
N LYS A 12 2.54 9.39 8.76
CA LYS A 12 3.72 9.72 7.95
C LYS A 12 3.59 8.97 6.63
N MET A 13 3.60 9.70 5.52
CA MET A 13 3.44 9.13 4.18
C MET A 13 4.60 9.56 3.29
N ASP A 14 5.05 8.64 2.44
CA ASP A 14 5.93 8.87 1.30
C ASP A 14 5.22 8.30 0.07
N VAL A 15 4.86 9.17 -0.87
CA VAL A 15 4.07 8.82 -2.06
C VAL A 15 5.00 8.85 -3.26
N ASN A 16 5.47 7.66 -3.65
CA ASN A 16 6.48 7.45 -4.66
C ASN A 16 6.20 6.19 -5.49
N GLY A 17 5.00 6.09 -6.05
CA GLY A 17 4.58 4.96 -6.89
C GLY A 17 4.75 3.60 -6.22
N ARG A 18 5.40 2.66 -6.92
CA ARG A 18 5.73 1.31 -6.42
C ARG A 18 6.75 1.28 -5.26
N ASN A 19 7.28 2.43 -4.85
CA ASN A 19 8.15 2.60 -3.68
C ASN A 19 7.48 3.37 -2.54
N SER A 20 6.17 3.62 -2.63
CA SER A 20 5.42 4.35 -1.60
C SER A 20 5.44 3.62 -0.26
N GLY A 21 5.24 4.38 0.81
CA GLY A 21 5.07 3.82 2.14
C GLY A 21 4.29 4.75 3.06
N PHE A 22 3.76 4.20 4.13
CA PHE A 22 3.16 4.98 5.21
C PHE A 22 3.33 4.30 6.56
N SER A 23 3.28 5.09 7.62
CA SER A 23 3.40 4.60 8.98
C SER A 23 2.63 5.48 9.96
N ILE A 24 2.26 4.84 11.07
CA ILE A 24 1.72 5.47 12.26
C ILE A 24 2.52 4.90 13.43
N ASP A 25 3.20 5.77 14.18
CA ASP A 25 4.11 5.35 15.24
C ASP A 25 3.39 4.48 16.28
N GLY A 26 3.91 3.27 16.50
CA GLY A 26 3.33 2.30 17.45
C GLY A 26 2.04 1.63 16.99
N VAL A 27 1.62 1.79 15.73
CA VAL A 27 0.40 1.19 15.18
C VAL A 27 0.69 0.35 13.94
N LEU A 28 1.31 0.95 12.91
CA LEU A 28 1.57 0.25 11.66
C LEU A 28 2.76 0.81 10.89
N GLU A 29 3.37 -0.05 10.09
CA GLU A 29 4.27 0.33 9.00
C GLU A 29 3.94 -0.48 7.74
N ALA A 30 3.84 0.22 6.62
CA ALA A 30 3.64 -0.36 5.29
C ALA A 30 4.61 0.30 4.30
N LYS A 31 5.30 -0.52 3.52
CA LYS A 31 6.21 -0.07 2.45
C LYS A 31 6.05 -0.96 1.25
N PHE A 32 6.02 -0.36 0.07
CA PHE A 32 5.99 -1.07 -1.19
C PHE A 32 7.42 -1.35 -1.68
N THR A 33 7.52 -2.26 -2.62
CA THR A 33 8.71 -2.48 -3.43
C THR A 33 8.27 -2.99 -4.80
N PRO A 34 8.98 -2.61 -5.88
CA PRO A 34 8.83 -3.19 -7.21
C PRO A 34 8.84 -4.72 -7.22
N LEU A 35 8.10 -5.30 -8.16
CA LEU A 35 8.23 -6.72 -8.50
C LEU A 35 9.56 -6.91 -9.23
N ILE A 36 10.33 -7.92 -8.86
CA ILE A 36 11.64 -8.20 -9.48
C ILE A 36 11.54 -9.44 -10.36
N ASN A 37 12.13 -9.38 -11.54
CA ASN A 37 12.29 -10.50 -12.43
C ASN A 37 13.28 -11.51 -11.81
N PRO A 38 12.87 -12.76 -11.52
CA PRO A 38 13.75 -13.72 -10.86
C PRO A 38 14.89 -14.23 -11.75
N VAL A 39 14.84 -13.98 -13.06
CA VAL A 39 15.86 -14.42 -14.02
C VAL A 39 16.87 -13.31 -14.29
N THR A 40 16.42 -12.07 -14.53
CA THR A 40 17.31 -10.96 -14.90
C THR A 40 17.72 -10.10 -13.71
N GLY A 41 16.92 -10.08 -12.64
CA GLY A 41 17.11 -9.18 -11.50
C GLY A 41 16.57 -7.76 -11.73
N ASP A 42 16.04 -7.47 -12.92
CA ASP A 42 15.47 -6.17 -13.24
C ASP A 42 14.07 -6.00 -12.61
N GLU A 43 13.62 -4.75 -12.51
CA GLU A 43 12.24 -4.48 -12.13
C GLU A 43 11.27 -4.91 -13.23
N ASN A 44 10.22 -5.62 -12.84
CA ASN A 44 9.03 -5.83 -13.65
C ASN A 44 8.04 -4.71 -13.36
N GLU A 45 7.73 -3.95 -14.41
CA GLU A 45 6.64 -2.97 -14.41
C GLU A 45 5.36 -3.65 -14.91
N VAL A 46 4.36 -3.73 -14.03
CA VAL A 46 3.10 -4.45 -14.29
C VAL A 46 1.95 -3.55 -13.89
N HIS A 47 0.99 -3.38 -14.79
CA HIS A 47 -0.18 -2.53 -14.61
C HIS A 47 -1.46 -3.35 -14.74
N ILE A 48 -2.45 -3.01 -13.91
CA ILE A 48 -3.83 -3.45 -14.07
C ILE A 48 -4.63 -2.26 -14.57
N VAL A 49 -4.99 -2.30 -15.87
CA VAL A 49 -5.73 -1.22 -16.53
C VAL A 49 -7.17 -1.65 -16.77
N PHE A 50 -8.12 -0.92 -16.18
CA PHE A 50 -9.54 -1.06 -16.44
C PHE A 50 -10.15 0.32 -16.77
N PRO A 51 -10.05 0.77 -18.04
CA PRO A 51 -10.17 2.19 -18.40
C PRO A 51 -11.58 2.75 -18.25
N ASN A 52 -12.61 1.89 -18.27
CA ASN A 52 -14.01 2.29 -18.12
C ASN A 52 -14.52 2.14 -16.68
N GLY A 53 -13.60 1.96 -15.71
CA GLY A 53 -13.93 1.67 -14.32
C GLY A 53 -14.46 0.25 -14.11
N GLY A 54 -14.92 -0.02 -12.88
CA GLY A 54 -15.38 -1.36 -12.46
C GLY A 54 -14.37 -2.09 -11.55
N LEU A 55 -13.21 -1.49 -11.31
CA LEU A 55 -12.29 -1.79 -10.22
C LEU A 55 -12.16 -0.54 -9.34
N ILE A 56 -11.42 -0.64 -8.23
CA ILE A 56 -11.17 0.46 -7.29
C ILE A 56 -10.36 1.61 -7.97
N TRP A 57 -9.73 1.35 -9.12
CA TRP A 57 -8.96 2.29 -9.94
C TRP A 57 -9.13 2.00 -11.45
N ASN A 58 -8.75 2.96 -12.30
CA ASN A 58 -8.70 2.78 -13.76
C ASN A 58 -7.33 2.29 -14.25
N ASP A 59 -6.24 2.70 -13.59
CA ASP A 59 -4.87 2.23 -13.83
C ASP A 59 -4.18 2.12 -12.48
N GLY A 60 -3.50 0.99 -12.25
CA GLY A 60 -2.86 0.68 -10.98
C GLY A 60 -1.59 -0.11 -11.19
N ASP A 61 -0.50 0.43 -10.62
CA ASP A 61 0.83 -0.15 -10.64
C ASP A 61 0.89 -1.29 -9.63
N SER A 62 1.27 -2.48 -10.10
CA SER A 62 1.44 -3.65 -9.27
C SER A 62 2.82 -3.68 -8.61
N ALA A 63 2.81 -3.94 -7.30
CA ALA A 63 3.98 -4.05 -6.45
C ALA A 63 3.77 -5.19 -5.45
N LYS A 64 4.70 -5.31 -4.49
CA LYS A 64 4.53 -6.10 -3.29
C LYS A 64 4.93 -5.30 -2.05
N THR A 65 4.53 -5.75 -0.88
CA THR A 65 4.96 -5.14 0.37
C THR A 65 6.38 -5.58 0.72
N SER A 66 7.28 -4.62 0.93
CA SER A 66 8.57 -4.88 1.62
C SER A 66 8.39 -4.88 3.14
N VAL A 67 7.38 -4.15 3.63
CA VAL A 67 6.88 -4.19 5.00
C VAL A 67 5.36 -4.08 4.96
N MET A 68 4.65 -4.88 5.74
CA MET A 68 3.25 -4.65 6.07
C MET A 68 2.98 -5.25 7.45
N LYS A 69 3.09 -4.42 8.48
CA LYS A 69 2.95 -4.86 9.87
C LYS A 69 1.99 -3.96 10.61
N VAL A 70 1.08 -4.57 11.34
CA VAL A 70 0.21 -3.90 12.31
C VAL A 70 0.43 -4.56 13.66
N ASP A 71 0.63 -3.74 14.68
CA ASP A 71 0.68 -4.18 16.07
C ASP A 71 -0.08 -3.16 16.93
N HIS A 72 -1.40 -3.32 17.01
CA HIS A 72 -2.27 -2.38 17.71
C HIS A 72 -3.47 -3.08 18.34
N GLY A 73 -3.53 -3.07 19.67
CA GLY A 73 -4.57 -3.76 20.43
C GLY A 73 -4.63 -5.24 20.10
N ASP A 74 -5.83 -5.70 19.72
CA ASP A 74 -6.09 -7.09 19.31
C ASP A 74 -5.78 -7.34 17.82
N ILE A 75 -5.45 -6.31 17.03
CA ILE A 75 -5.12 -6.44 15.61
C ILE A 75 -3.62 -6.57 15.45
N LYS A 76 -3.17 -7.77 15.07
CA LYS A 76 -1.76 -8.09 14.85
C LYS A 76 -1.59 -8.95 13.63
N PHE A 77 -0.83 -8.46 12.66
CA PHE A 77 -0.44 -9.27 11.51
C PHE A 77 0.85 -8.78 10.86
N ASP A 78 1.51 -9.70 10.18
CA ASP A 78 2.64 -9.46 9.30
C ASP A 78 2.30 -10.04 7.92
N HIS A 79 2.17 -9.14 6.95
CA HIS A 79 1.86 -9.44 5.56
C HIS A 79 2.98 -8.96 4.64
N THR A 80 4.22 -9.07 5.11
CA THR A 80 5.40 -8.82 4.28
C THR A 80 5.42 -9.73 3.06
N GLY A 81 5.71 -9.16 1.90
CA GLY A 81 5.83 -9.85 0.63
C GLY A 81 4.51 -10.11 -0.11
N GLN A 82 3.39 -9.64 0.43
CA GLN A 82 2.06 -9.78 -0.18
C GLN A 82 1.79 -8.72 -1.25
N ASN A 83 0.67 -8.85 -1.95
CA ASN A 83 0.27 -7.94 -3.01
C ASN A 83 0.15 -6.49 -2.50
N ALA A 84 0.60 -5.54 -3.32
CA ALA A 84 0.40 -4.11 -3.15
C ALA A 84 0.04 -3.50 -4.50
N ILE A 85 -0.88 -2.53 -4.51
CA ILE A 85 -1.23 -1.76 -5.70
C ILE A 85 -1.11 -0.27 -5.37
N PHE A 86 -0.42 0.47 -6.22
CA PHE A 86 -0.44 1.92 -6.21
C PHE A 86 -1.33 2.42 -7.35
N ALA A 87 -2.31 3.26 -7.04
CA ALA A 87 -3.12 3.92 -8.06
C ALA A 87 -3.23 5.41 -7.71
N PRO A 88 -2.82 6.32 -8.60
CA PRO A 88 -3.05 7.74 -8.39
C PRO A 88 -4.55 8.02 -8.42
N VAL A 89 -5.05 8.73 -7.42
CA VAL A 89 -6.45 9.14 -7.38
C VAL A 89 -6.53 10.62 -7.73
N ASP A 90 -7.19 10.91 -8.85
CA ASP A 90 -7.54 12.28 -9.23
C ASP A 90 -8.98 12.56 -8.77
N TRP A 91 -9.10 13.30 -7.68
CA TRP A 91 -10.39 13.77 -7.19
C TRP A 91 -10.69 15.12 -7.83
N THR A 92 -11.55 15.13 -8.84
CA THR A 92 -12.20 16.37 -9.25
C THR A 92 -13.28 16.64 -8.21
N ASN A 93 -13.03 17.55 -7.27
CA ASN A 93 -14.04 17.99 -6.29
C ASN A 93 -15.18 18.77 -6.98
N GLN A 94 -15.87 18.15 -7.95
CA GLN A 94 -17.05 18.70 -8.61
C GLN A 94 -18.32 18.42 -7.82
#